data_AF-A0A8I1DDY4-F1
#
_entry.id   AF-A0A8I1DDY4-F1
#
_cell.length_a   1.000
_cell.length_b   1.000
_cell.length_c   1.000
_cell.angle_alpha   90.00
_cell.angle_beta   90.00
_cell.angle_gamma   90.00
#
_symmetry.space_group_name_H-M   'P 1'
#
loop_
_entity.id
_entity.type
_entity.pdbx_description
1 polymer ?
#
loop_
_entity_poly.entity_id
_entity_poly.type
_entity_poly.pdbx_seq_one_letter_code
_entity_poly.pdbx_strand_id
1 'polypeptide(L)'
;MKQLRALQIFGIITSIGAYFMLAIGAIVSATESGKGCGNTWPFCHGKLIPESLPMETVIEYSHRIVSGVDGLLILILTVWSWMAFKENKRVKVLGFLSLFFVVFQGVLGALTVVFEGTFAKNFSLALHFGFSLISFASVILLTVYLFQLSNPEKKNGLMDMRNTPLAKWLWGLAAYTYIVVYTGALVRHSEATMGCGYSFPLCGPTVFPGFSSLAEIHLLHRYFAFLLFFLVLGTLIFILKKHRDRKDLVRGGWLAFLLITLQALSGAIIVWTGGKLMAELLHTTIISGFFAVLSYMCMQIGLPWSKKTHLPDVSTEVGQTS
;
A
#
# COMPACT_ATOMS: atom_id res chain seq x y z
N MET A 1 -29.48 8.43 -2.48
CA MET A 1 -28.42 9.31 -3.04
C MET A 1 -27.64 10.10 -1.97
N LYS A 2 -28.28 10.85 -1.05
CA LYS A 2 -27.56 11.61 0.00
C LYS A 2 -26.66 10.74 0.90
N GLN A 3 -27.15 9.58 1.33
CA GLN A 3 -26.41 8.59 2.14
C GLN A 3 -25.13 8.08 1.43
N LEU A 4 -25.19 7.82 0.13
CA LEU A 4 -24.02 7.37 -0.64
C LEU A 4 -22.98 8.48 -0.79
N ARG A 5 -23.40 9.74 -1.01
CA ARG A 5 -22.48 10.88 -1.07
C ARG A 5 -21.77 11.09 0.26
N ALA A 6 -22.48 10.96 1.39
CA ALA A 6 -21.86 11.05 2.71
C ALA A 6 -20.82 9.95 2.91
N LEU A 7 -21.12 8.70 2.55
CA LEU A 7 -20.18 7.59 2.62
C LEU A 7 -18.95 7.79 1.71
N GLN A 8 -19.13 8.36 0.51
CA GLN A 8 -18.04 8.69 -0.42
C GLN A 8 -17.11 9.76 0.16
N ILE A 9 -17.67 10.83 0.73
CA ILE A 9 -16.89 11.89 1.39
C ILE A 9 -16.14 11.31 2.60
N PHE A 10 -16.81 10.48 3.41
CA PHE A 10 -16.18 9.81 4.53
C PHE A 10 -15.02 8.92 4.06
N GLY A 11 -15.19 8.15 2.98
CA GLY A 11 -14.13 7.36 2.36
C GLY A 11 -12.93 8.21 1.90
N ILE A 12 -13.15 9.41 1.37
CA ILE A 12 -12.06 10.35 1.03
C ILE A 12 -11.31 10.78 2.29
N ILE A 13 -12.03 11.17 3.35
CA ILE A 13 -11.42 11.58 4.63
C ILE A 13 -10.59 10.43 5.21
N THR A 14 -11.13 9.21 5.27
CA THR A 14 -10.40 8.03 5.74
C THR A 14 -9.20 7.69 4.86
N SER A 15 -9.31 7.85 3.54
CA SER A 15 -8.19 7.64 2.60
C SER A 15 -7.04 8.62 2.85
N ILE A 16 -7.37 9.88 3.13
CA ILE A 16 -6.39 10.93 3.49
C ILE A 16 -5.76 10.60 4.85
N GLY A 17 -6.56 10.20 5.84
CA GLY A 17 -6.09 9.73 7.15
C GLY A 17 -5.09 8.59 7.03
N ALA A 18 -5.42 7.54 6.28
CA ALA A 18 -4.57 6.38 6.06
C ALA A 18 -3.24 6.74 5.37
N TYR A 19 -3.24 7.71 4.44
CA TYR A 19 -2.00 8.24 3.86
C TYR A 19 -1.15 8.97 4.89
N PHE A 20 -1.74 9.87 5.68
CA PHE A 20 -0.99 10.56 6.73
C PHE A 20 -0.45 9.58 7.76
N MET A 21 -1.18 8.50 8.06
CA MET A 21 -0.73 7.45 8.95
C MET A 21 0.54 6.76 8.44
N LEU A 22 0.58 6.42 7.15
CA LEU A 22 1.79 5.91 6.48
C LEU A 22 2.96 6.90 6.57
N ALA A 23 2.70 8.19 6.29
CA ALA A 23 3.73 9.22 6.32
C ALA A 23 4.29 9.44 7.73
N ILE A 24 3.44 9.52 8.76
CA ILE A 24 3.87 9.67 10.16
C ILE A 24 4.64 8.42 10.61
N GLY A 25 4.24 7.21 10.20
CA GLY A 25 5.01 5.99 10.48
C GLY A 25 6.40 6.00 9.87
N ALA A 26 6.54 6.51 8.65
CA ALA A 26 7.85 6.74 8.03
C ALA A 26 8.65 7.80 8.79
N ILE A 27 8.03 8.89 9.28
CA ILE A 27 8.70 9.88 10.14
C ILE A 27 9.23 9.22 11.42
N VAL A 28 8.40 8.50 12.17
CA VAL A 28 8.80 7.82 13.42
C VAL A 28 9.98 6.89 13.19
N SER A 29 9.96 6.15 12.07
CA SER A 29 11.03 5.23 11.68
C SER A 29 12.30 5.98 11.29
N ALA A 30 12.17 7.07 10.53
CA ALA A 30 13.25 7.91 10.03
C ALA A 30 13.98 8.70 11.13
N THR A 31 13.22 9.21 12.10
CA THR A 31 13.74 9.98 13.25
C THR A 31 14.11 9.10 14.43
N GLU A 32 14.06 7.77 14.27
CA GLU A 32 14.36 6.77 15.31
C GLU A 32 13.55 6.97 16.60
N SER A 33 12.39 7.62 16.48
CA SER A 33 11.56 8.02 17.62
C SER A 33 10.65 6.91 18.11
N GLY A 34 10.69 5.71 17.51
CA GLY A 34 9.84 4.57 17.89
C GLY A 34 10.06 3.99 19.29
N LYS A 35 10.91 4.64 20.11
CA LYS A 35 11.16 4.35 21.53
C LYS A 35 10.90 5.54 22.45
N GLY A 36 10.41 6.67 21.93
CA GLY A 36 10.12 7.86 22.73
C GLY A 36 9.15 7.60 23.89
N CYS A 37 8.25 6.63 23.76
CA CYS A 37 7.29 6.24 24.80
C CYS A 37 7.71 5.05 25.67
N GLY A 38 8.95 4.58 25.52
CA GLY A 38 9.45 3.38 26.18
C GLY A 38 8.72 2.11 25.75
N ASN A 39 8.80 1.06 26.56
CA ASN A 39 8.29 -0.28 26.21
C ASN A 39 6.84 -0.52 26.64
N THR A 40 6.09 0.54 26.96
CA THR A 40 4.67 0.43 27.33
C THR A 40 3.78 0.72 26.12
N TRP A 41 2.69 -0.04 25.99
CA TRP A 41 1.63 0.17 25.00
C TRP A 41 0.28 -0.27 25.63
N PRO A 42 -0.84 0.44 25.43
CA PRO A 42 -1.03 1.61 24.56
C PRO A 42 -0.51 2.93 25.16
N PHE A 43 -0.33 2.98 26.48
CA PHE A 43 0.10 4.17 27.21
C PHE A 43 1.58 4.49 27.00
N CYS A 44 1.94 5.77 27.13
CA CYS A 44 3.31 6.29 26.95
C CYS A 44 3.96 6.42 28.33
N HIS A 45 5.05 5.69 28.60
CA HIS A 45 5.64 5.58 29.95
C HIS A 45 4.60 5.18 31.03
N GLY A 46 3.66 4.31 30.68
CA GLY A 46 2.57 3.86 31.57
C GLY A 46 1.50 4.91 31.87
N LYS A 47 1.56 6.11 31.28
CA LYS A 47 0.59 7.20 31.48
C LYS A 47 -0.16 7.52 30.19
N LEU A 48 -1.40 7.99 30.33
CA LEU A 48 -2.19 8.47 29.18
C LEU A 48 -1.60 9.77 28.65
N ILE A 49 -1.32 10.73 29.51
CA ILE A 49 -0.65 11.98 29.15
C ILE A 49 0.79 11.90 29.69
N PRO A 50 1.82 11.94 28.83
CA PRO A 50 3.21 11.91 29.27
C PRO A 50 3.59 13.20 30.00
N GLU A 51 4.35 13.09 31.09
CA GLU A 51 4.79 14.23 31.90
C GLU A 51 5.99 14.97 31.29
N SER A 52 6.82 14.24 30.53
CA SER A 52 7.93 14.78 29.75
C SER A 52 7.60 14.70 28.26
N LEU A 53 7.91 15.79 27.54
CA LEU A 53 7.64 15.91 26.11
C LEU A 53 8.93 16.21 25.32
N PRO A 54 9.98 15.36 25.42
CA PRO A 54 11.07 15.46 24.46
C PRO A 54 10.55 15.11 23.05
N MET A 55 11.28 15.54 22.02
CA MET A 55 10.76 15.53 20.64
C MET A 55 10.40 14.10 20.17
N GLU A 56 11.19 13.10 20.54
CA GLU A 56 10.95 11.69 20.24
C GLU A 56 9.64 11.17 20.86
N THR A 57 9.35 11.55 22.11
CA THR A 57 8.08 11.20 22.79
C THR A 57 6.92 11.88 22.09
N VAL A 58 7.06 13.14 21.70
CA VAL A 58 6.01 13.87 20.97
C VAL A 58 5.71 13.19 19.64
N ILE A 59 6.74 12.80 18.88
CA ILE A 59 6.58 12.13 17.58
C ILE A 59 5.89 10.78 17.76
N GLU A 60 6.35 9.93 18.68
CA GLU A 60 5.78 8.60 18.88
C GLU A 60 4.36 8.65 19.46
N TYR A 61 4.14 9.49 20.47
CA TYR A 61 2.83 9.63 21.10
C TYR A 61 1.79 10.20 20.12
N SER A 62 2.18 11.17 19.29
CA SER A 62 1.32 11.68 18.21
C SER A 62 0.97 10.59 17.21
N HIS A 63 1.95 9.76 16.82
CA HIS A 63 1.71 8.61 15.95
C HIS A 63 0.70 7.62 16.55
N ARG A 64 0.81 7.31 17.85
CA ARG A 64 -0.14 6.43 18.57
C ARG A 64 -1.57 6.99 18.58
N ILE A 65 -1.73 8.29 18.89
CA ILE A 65 -3.05 8.94 18.88
C ILE A 65 -3.66 8.91 17.48
N VAL A 66 -2.90 9.37 16.47
CA VAL A 66 -3.40 9.44 15.09
C VAL A 66 -3.72 8.04 14.56
N SER A 67 -2.95 7.02 14.95
CA SER A 67 -3.25 5.62 14.61
C SER A 67 -4.57 5.13 15.21
N GLY A 68 -4.87 5.50 16.46
CA GLY A 68 -6.16 5.18 17.08
C GLY A 68 -7.33 5.85 16.37
N VAL A 69 -7.17 7.13 15.98
CA VAL A 69 -8.18 7.87 15.22
C VAL A 69 -8.39 7.26 13.83
N ASP A 70 -7.31 6.98 13.10
CA ASP A 70 -7.39 6.38 11.76
C ASP A 70 -8.03 4.98 11.79
N GLY A 71 -7.65 4.16 12.78
CA GLY A 71 -8.30 2.87 13.02
C GLY A 71 -9.80 2.98 13.26
N LEU A 72 -10.25 3.99 14.02
CA LEU A 72 -11.67 4.27 14.24
C LEU A 72 -12.36 4.73 12.94
N LEU A 73 -11.73 5.60 12.15
CA LEU A 73 -12.26 6.01 10.85
C LEU A 73 -12.44 4.82 9.91
N ILE A 74 -11.45 3.92 9.84
CA ILE A 74 -11.53 2.70 9.03
C ILE A 74 -12.63 1.76 9.52
N LEU A 75 -12.80 1.61 10.84
CA LEU A 75 -13.88 0.82 11.43
C LEU A 75 -15.25 1.37 11.03
N ILE A 76 -15.47 2.68 11.21
CA ILE A 76 -16.74 3.34 10.84
C ILE A 76 -17.00 3.18 9.34
N LEU A 77 -16.00 3.43 8.48
CA LEU A 77 -16.15 3.30 7.03
C LEU A 77 -16.53 1.86 6.65
N THR A 78 -15.88 0.87 7.27
CA THR A 78 -16.10 -0.55 7.01
C THR A 78 -17.52 -0.96 7.40
N VAL A 79 -17.92 -0.69 8.65
CA VAL A 79 -19.25 -1.04 9.18
C VAL A 79 -20.35 -0.34 8.39
N TRP A 80 -20.21 0.98 8.15
CA TRP A 80 -21.19 1.74 7.39
C TRP A 80 -21.31 1.24 5.95
N SER A 81 -20.19 0.92 5.29
CA SER A 81 -20.20 0.36 3.93
C SER A 81 -20.86 -1.02 3.88
N TRP A 82 -20.63 -1.88 4.88
CA TRP A 82 -21.27 -3.21 4.96
C TRP A 82 -22.78 -3.12 5.20
N MET A 83 -23.22 -2.18 6.05
CA MET A 83 -24.64 -1.93 6.29
C MET A 83 -25.33 -1.37 5.04
N ALA A 84 -24.68 -0.46 4.32
CA ALA A 84 -25.21 0.15 3.10
C ALA A 84 -25.23 -0.80 1.90
N PHE A 85 -24.26 -1.73 1.81
CA PHE A 85 -24.09 -2.63 0.66
C PHE A 85 -24.03 -4.11 1.07
N LYS A 86 -25.12 -4.60 1.67
CA LYS A 86 -25.23 -5.96 2.25
C LYS A 86 -24.92 -7.10 1.27
N GLU A 87 -25.28 -6.97 0.01
CA GLU A 87 -25.07 -8.03 -1.01
C GLU A 87 -23.77 -7.86 -1.80
N ASN A 88 -23.06 -6.73 -1.66
CA ASN A 88 -21.88 -6.46 -2.47
C ASN A 88 -20.63 -7.10 -1.87
N LYS A 89 -20.26 -8.27 -2.38
CA LYS A 89 -19.05 -9.01 -1.97
C LYS A 89 -17.77 -8.20 -2.06
N ARG A 90 -17.63 -7.31 -3.05
CA ARG A 90 -16.41 -6.49 -3.22
C ARG A 90 -16.29 -5.43 -2.12
N VAL A 91 -17.39 -4.76 -1.77
CA VAL A 91 -17.43 -3.84 -0.62
C VAL A 91 -17.04 -4.59 0.66
N LYS A 92 -17.59 -5.79 0.87
CA LYS A 92 -17.27 -6.61 2.04
C LYS A 92 -15.78 -6.96 2.14
N VAL A 93 -15.21 -7.48 1.06
CA VAL A 93 -13.79 -7.86 1.01
C VAL A 93 -12.88 -6.66 1.20
N LEU A 94 -13.11 -5.54 0.52
CA LEU A 94 -12.26 -4.36 0.66
C LEU A 94 -12.32 -3.76 2.07
N GLY A 95 -13.53 -3.67 2.66
CA GLY A 95 -13.70 -3.24 4.05
C GLY A 95 -13.06 -4.21 5.05
N PHE A 96 -13.16 -5.52 4.81
CA PHE A 96 -12.50 -6.53 5.63
C PHE A 96 -10.98 -6.38 5.56
N LEU A 97 -10.40 -6.26 4.36
CA LEU A 97 -8.94 -6.11 4.20
C LEU A 97 -8.44 -4.82 4.86
N SER A 98 -9.13 -3.69 4.72
CA SER A 98 -8.74 -2.46 5.41
C SER A 98 -8.75 -2.62 6.93
N LEU A 99 -9.82 -3.20 7.49
CA LEU A 99 -9.95 -3.36 8.95
C LEU A 99 -8.99 -4.42 9.50
N PHE A 100 -8.86 -5.54 8.82
CA PHE A 100 -7.98 -6.63 9.22
C PHE A 100 -6.52 -6.17 9.25
N PHE A 101 -6.03 -5.56 8.17
CA PHE A 101 -4.62 -5.14 8.11
C PHE A 101 -4.31 -3.95 9.01
N VAL A 102 -5.24 -3.01 9.27
CA VAL A 102 -5.00 -1.95 10.26
C VAL A 102 -4.90 -2.48 11.69
N VAL A 103 -5.74 -3.46 12.06
CA VAL A 103 -5.67 -4.10 13.38
C VAL A 103 -4.40 -4.95 13.48
N PHE A 104 -4.12 -5.74 12.45
CA PHE A 104 -2.97 -6.64 12.44
C PHE A 104 -1.64 -5.88 12.52
N GLN A 105 -1.48 -4.79 11.77
CA GLN A 105 -0.29 -3.95 11.88
C GLN A 105 -0.20 -3.24 13.24
N GLY A 106 -1.33 -2.84 13.84
CA GLY A 106 -1.35 -2.21 15.16
C GLY A 106 -0.86 -3.16 16.25
N VAL A 107 -1.31 -4.43 16.18
CA VAL A 107 -0.80 -5.50 17.04
C VAL A 107 0.69 -5.73 16.80
N LEU A 108 1.12 -5.84 15.53
CA LEU A 108 2.53 -6.04 15.20
C LEU A 108 3.40 -4.88 15.71
N GLY A 109 2.95 -3.63 15.55
CA GLY A 109 3.58 -2.43 16.08
C GLY A 109 3.71 -2.48 17.61
N ALA A 110 2.63 -2.81 18.32
CA ALA A 110 2.66 -2.97 19.77
C ALA A 110 3.64 -4.06 20.21
N LEU A 111 3.64 -5.22 19.55
CA LEU A 111 4.59 -6.30 19.82
C LEU A 111 6.04 -5.86 19.60
N THR A 112 6.34 -5.07 18.55
CA THR A 112 7.71 -4.60 18.29
C THR A 112 8.23 -3.60 19.33
N VAL A 113 7.33 -2.88 20.02
CA VAL A 113 7.68 -2.00 21.15
C VAL A 113 7.92 -2.82 22.42
N VAL A 114 7.14 -3.87 22.65
CA VAL A 114 7.24 -4.70 23.87
C VAL A 114 8.42 -5.69 23.81
N PHE A 115 8.69 -6.30 22.65
CA PHE A 115 9.69 -7.37 22.49
C PHE A 115 10.98 -6.88 21.81
N GLU A 116 11.72 -6.02 22.51
CA GLU A 116 12.95 -5.41 21.96
C GLU A 116 14.09 -6.40 21.64
N GLY A 117 14.90 -6.09 20.63
CA GLY A 117 16.29 -6.59 20.51
C GLY A 117 16.55 -7.86 19.68
N THR A 118 15.57 -8.43 18.98
CA THR A 118 15.77 -9.70 18.23
C THR A 118 15.79 -9.49 16.71
N PHE A 119 16.49 -10.34 15.94
CA PHE A 119 16.47 -10.31 14.46
C PHE A 119 15.04 -10.42 13.87
N ALA A 120 14.16 -11.13 14.57
CA ALA A 120 12.73 -11.20 14.25
C ALA A 120 12.07 -9.81 14.25
N LYS A 121 12.60 -8.82 14.98
CA LYS A 121 12.12 -7.43 14.99
C LYS A 121 12.27 -6.77 13.63
N ASN A 122 13.44 -6.80 13.00
CA ASN A 122 13.66 -6.13 11.71
C ASN A 122 12.78 -6.74 10.61
N PHE A 123 12.64 -8.07 10.64
CA PHE A 123 11.71 -8.79 9.78
C PHE A 123 10.24 -8.38 10.02
N SER A 124 9.84 -8.26 11.29
CA SER A 124 8.49 -7.85 11.70
C SER A 124 8.19 -6.42 11.29
N LEU A 125 9.12 -5.47 11.48
CA LEU A 125 8.94 -4.09 11.04
C LEU A 125 8.89 -3.98 9.51
N ALA A 126 9.68 -4.77 8.77
CA ALA A 126 9.59 -4.82 7.32
C ALA A 126 8.22 -5.32 6.83
N LEU A 127 7.64 -6.32 7.52
CA LEU A 127 6.27 -6.77 7.27
C LEU A 127 5.22 -5.71 7.65
N HIS A 128 5.43 -4.99 8.75
CA HIS A 128 4.54 -3.93 9.21
C HIS A 128 4.25 -2.94 8.08
N PHE A 129 5.29 -2.39 7.43
CA PHE A 129 5.12 -1.45 6.32
C PHE A 129 4.29 -2.02 5.17
N GLY A 130 4.51 -3.28 4.81
CA GLY A 130 3.71 -3.97 3.80
C GLY A 130 2.24 -4.09 4.19
N PHE A 131 1.93 -4.42 5.45
CA PHE A 131 0.55 -4.48 5.95
C PHE A 131 -0.13 -3.11 5.98
N SER A 132 0.61 -2.07 6.38
CA SER A 132 0.14 -0.67 6.29
C SER A 132 -0.29 -0.34 4.87
N LEU A 133 0.53 -0.74 3.89
CA LEU A 133 0.31 -0.46 2.47
C LEU A 133 -0.91 -1.21 1.92
N ILE A 134 -1.15 -2.46 2.35
CA ILE A 134 -2.36 -3.21 1.98
C ILE A 134 -3.62 -2.56 2.59
N SER A 135 -3.55 -2.15 3.86
CA SER A 135 -4.66 -1.45 4.51
C SER A 135 -5.01 -0.16 3.76
N PHE A 136 -4.00 0.69 3.50
CA PHE A 136 -4.14 1.93 2.75
C PHE A 136 -4.74 1.70 1.36
N ALA A 137 -4.19 0.76 0.58
CA ALA A 137 -4.72 0.44 -0.75
C ALA A 137 -6.18 -0.06 -0.67
N SER A 138 -6.53 -0.85 0.35
CA SER A 138 -7.89 -1.36 0.53
C SER A 138 -8.90 -0.24 0.81
N VAL A 139 -8.54 0.75 1.64
CA VAL A 139 -9.36 1.94 1.91
C VAL A 139 -9.56 2.79 0.64
N ILE A 140 -8.47 3.04 -0.10
CA ILE A 140 -8.52 3.78 -1.36
C ILE A 140 -9.41 3.06 -2.38
N LEU A 141 -9.23 1.75 -2.54
CA LEU A 141 -10.01 0.95 -3.47
C LEU A 141 -11.49 0.86 -3.07
N LEU A 142 -11.78 0.74 -1.77
CA LEU A 142 -13.16 0.81 -1.27
C LEU A 142 -13.79 2.15 -1.67
N THR A 143 -13.10 3.25 -1.41
CA THR A 143 -13.56 4.60 -1.75
C THR A 143 -13.79 4.74 -3.26
N VAL A 144 -12.81 4.37 -4.09
CA VAL A 144 -12.94 4.39 -5.57
C VAL A 144 -14.13 3.53 -6.02
N TYR A 145 -14.32 2.35 -5.42
CA TYR A 145 -15.41 1.46 -5.77
C TYR A 145 -16.78 2.04 -5.40
N LEU A 146 -16.90 2.74 -4.26
CA LEU A 146 -18.12 3.48 -3.88
C LEU A 146 -18.46 4.59 -4.89
N PHE A 147 -17.47 5.27 -5.47
CA PHE A 147 -17.67 6.21 -6.58
C PHE A 147 -18.13 5.50 -7.86
N GLN A 148 -17.57 4.34 -8.17
CA GLN A 148 -17.99 3.54 -9.32
C GLN A 148 -19.43 3.04 -9.20
N LEU A 149 -19.88 2.71 -7.99
CA LEU A 149 -21.27 2.30 -7.74
C LEU A 149 -22.29 3.42 -7.98
N SER A 150 -21.90 4.69 -7.83
CA SER A 150 -22.77 5.82 -8.15
C SER A 150 -22.93 6.10 -9.65
N ASN A 151 -22.08 5.54 -10.51
CA ASN A 151 -22.10 5.76 -11.96
C ASN A 151 -22.03 4.42 -12.74
N PRO A 152 -23.09 3.59 -12.66
CA PRO A 152 -23.08 2.24 -13.24
C PRO A 152 -22.93 2.23 -14.78
N GLU A 153 -23.42 3.25 -15.48
CA GLU A 153 -23.35 3.30 -16.96
C GLU A 153 -21.93 3.30 -17.53
N LYS A 154 -20.94 3.80 -16.78
CA LYS A 154 -19.51 3.72 -17.18
C LYS A 154 -18.96 2.28 -17.19
N LYS A 155 -19.66 1.31 -16.60
CA LYS A 155 -19.16 -0.06 -16.39
C LYS A 155 -19.74 -1.07 -17.37
N ASN A 156 -20.91 -0.81 -17.93
CA ASN A 156 -21.65 -1.76 -18.77
C ASN A 156 -20.98 -2.09 -20.13
N GLY A 157 -19.84 -1.48 -20.45
CA GLY A 157 -19.08 -1.73 -21.68
C GLY A 157 -17.68 -2.33 -21.49
N LEU A 158 -17.28 -2.71 -20.27
CA LEU A 158 -15.94 -3.29 -20.03
C LEU A 158 -15.98 -4.82 -20.16
N MET A 159 -15.26 -5.36 -21.14
CA MET A 159 -15.06 -6.81 -21.29
C MET A 159 -14.52 -7.44 -19.99
N ASP A 160 -15.11 -8.56 -19.57
CA ASP A 160 -14.58 -9.36 -18.46
C ASP A 160 -13.23 -9.96 -18.85
N MET A 161 -12.18 -9.57 -18.12
CA MET A 161 -10.80 -10.02 -18.34
C MET A 161 -10.31 -10.99 -17.27
N ARG A 162 -11.21 -11.52 -16.44
CA ARG A 162 -10.89 -12.58 -15.48
C ARG A 162 -10.25 -13.78 -16.17
N ASN A 163 -9.30 -14.39 -15.47
CA ASN A 163 -8.56 -15.58 -15.91
C ASN A 163 -7.74 -15.41 -17.21
N THR A 164 -7.56 -14.18 -17.72
CA THR A 164 -6.68 -13.90 -18.86
C THR A 164 -5.20 -13.97 -18.45
N PRO A 165 -4.26 -14.17 -19.40
CA PRO A 165 -2.82 -14.09 -19.12
C PRO A 165 -2.42 -12.74 -18.51
N LEU A 166 -3.04 -11.64 -18.95
CA LEU A 166 -2.80 -10.30 -18.38
C LEU A 166 -3.26 -10.21 -16.92
N ALA A 167 -4.39 -10.82 -16.55
CA ALA A 167 -4.84 -10.84 -15.16
C ALA A 167 -3.84 -11.59 -14.27
N LYS A 168 -3.38 -12.78 -14.68
CA LYS A 168 -2.33 -13.52 -13.95
C LYS A 168 -1.06 -12.70 -13.82
N TRP A 169 -0.66 -12.03 -14.89
CA TRP A 169 0.53 -11.17 -14.91
C TRP A 169 0.42 -9.97 -13.97
N LEU A 170 -0.69 -9.21 -13.99
CA LEU A 170 -0.87 -8.05 -13.11
C LEU A 170 -0.90 -8.45 -11.63
N TRP A 171 -1.53 -9.56 -11.28
CA TRP A 171 -1.50 -10.08 -9.91
C TRP A 171 -0.10 -10.58 -9.51
N GLY A 172 0.63 -11.21 -10.42
CA GLY A 172 2.04 -11.56 -10.21
C GLY A 172 2.92 -10.32 -10.02
N LEU A 173 2.69 -9.27 -10.79
CA LEU A 173 3.38 -7.99 -10.65
C LEU A 173 3.06 -7.29 -9.33
N ALA A 174 1.81 -7.37 -8.86
CA ALA A 174 1.42 -6.88 -7.54
C ALA A 174 2.11 -7.65 -6.41
N ALA A 175 2.16 -8.98 -6.49
CA ALA A 175 2.89 -9.82 -5.55
C ALA A 175 4.40 -9.51 -5.56
N TYR A 176 5.00 -9.35 -6.75
CA TYR A 176 6.40 -8.98 -6.88
C TYR A 176 6.69 -7.57 -6.35
N THR A 177 5.79 -6.61 -6.58
CA THR A 177 5.88 -5.27 -5.98
C THR A 177 5.89 -5.37 -4.45
N TYR A 178 5.08 -6.24 -3.86
CA TYR A 178 5.06 -6.45 -2.42
C TYR A 178 6.40 -7.01 -1.89
N ILE A 179 7.05 -7.90 -2.65
CA ILE A 179 8.42 -8.36 -2.35
C ILE A 179 9.40 -7.18 -2.39
N VAL A 180 9.32 -6.32 -3.41
CA VAL A 180 10.20 -5.14 -3.54
C VAL A 180 9.97 -4.17 -2.38
N VAL A 181 8.73 -3.91 -2.00
CA VAL A 181 8.34 -3.13 -0.81
C VAL A 181 8.98 -3.70 0.44
N TYR A 182 8.89 -5.02 0.64
CA TYR A 182 9.49 -5.71 1.77
C TYR A 182 11.02 -5.55 1.78
N THR A 183 11.70 -5.75 0.65
CA THR A 183 13.17 -5.56 0.56
C THR A 183 13.58 -4.11 0.87
N GLY A 184 12.77 -3.11 0.48
CA GLY A 184 13.04 -1.70 0.79
C GLY A 184 12.85 -1.39 2.27
N ALA A 185 11.80 -1.93 2.89
CA ALA A 185 11.62 -1.81 4.33
C ALA A 185 12.73 -2.54 5.11
N LEU A 186 13.21 -3.67 4.61
CA LEU A 186 14.37 -4.37 5.18
C LEU A 186 15.64 -3.51 5.11
N VAL A 187 15.89 -2.79 4.01
CA VAL A 187 17.03 -1.85 3.91
C VAL A 187 16.96 -0.81 5.04
N ARG A 188 15.79 -0.23 5.32
CA ARG A 188 15.62 0.74 6.41
C ARG A 188 15.87 0.11 7.78
N HIS A 189 15.23 -1.04 8.07
CA HIS A 189 15.28 -1.64 9.40
C HIS A 189 16.55 -2.44 9.69
N SER A 190 17.39 -2.70 8.68
CA SER A 190 18.74 -3.26 8.85
C SER A 190 19.83 -2.19 8.84
N GLU A 191 19.47 -0.90 8.86
CA GLU A 191 20.42 0.22 8.78
C GLU A 191 21.26 0.24 7.49
N ALA A 192 20.79 -0.46 6.45
CA ALA A 192 21.48 -0.61 5.18
C ALA A 192 21.24 0.56 4.20
N THR A 193 20.48 1.59 4.59
CA THR A 193 20.16 2.76 3.74
C THR A 193 21.41 3.36 3.08
N MET A 194 22.52 3.45 3.81
CA MET A 194 23.80 3.96 3.30
C MET A 194 24.84 2.86 3.05
N GLY A 195 24.42 1.60 2.94
CA GLY A 195 25.31 0.45 2.75
C GLY A 195 26.23 0.53 1.52
N CYS A 196 25.81 1.26 0.48
CA CYS A 196 26.60 1.50 -0.75
C CYS A 196 27.29 2.89 -0.77
N GLY A 197 27.32 3.61 0.35
CA GLY A 197 27.70 5.02 0.41
C GLY A 197 26.83 5.86 -0.53
N TYR A 198 27.45 6.81 -1.25
CA TYR A 198 26.78 7.68 -2.21
C TYR A 198 26.76 7.12 -3.65
N SER A 199 27.21 5.87 -3.84
CA SER A 199 27.31 5.25 -5.16
C SER A 199 25.94 4.79 -5.66
N PHE A 200 25.60 5.19 -6.88
CA PHE A 200 24.42 4.74 -7.63
C PHE A 200 24.72 4.80 -9.13
N PRO A 201 24.35 3.80 -9.94
CA PRO A 201 23.56 2.60 -9.60
C PRO A 201 24.37 1.48 -8.93
N LEU A 202 25.70 1.51 -9.07
CA LEU A 202 26.63 0.51 -8.53
C LEU A 202 26.88 0.69 -7.02
N CYS A 203 27.53 -0.30 -6.39
CA CYS A 203 27.79 -0.36 -4.95
C CYS A 203 29.29 -0.59 -4.65
N GLY A 204 30.16 0.18 -5.32
CA GLY A 204 31.61 0.02 -5.20
C GLY A 204 32.08 -1.38 -5.66
N PRO A 205 32.90 -2.10 -4.89
CA PRO A 205 33.38 -3.44 -5.25
C PRO A 205 32.31 -4.54 -5.04
N THR A 206 31.22 -4.25 -4.32
CA THR A 206 30.15 -5.21 -4.07
C THR A 206 29.29 -5.34 -5.32
N VAL A 207 29.36 -6.52 -5.95
CA VAL A 207 28.58 -6.84 -7.17
C VAL A 207 27.55 -7.94 -6.91
N PHE A 208 27.84 -8.86 -5.99
CA PHE A 208 26.91 -9.94 -5.66
C PHE A 208 25.98 -9.50 -4.52
N PRO A 209 24.66 -9.68 -4.67
CA PRO A 209 23.73 -9.39 -3.59
C PRO A 209 23.70 -10.56 -2.59
N GLY A 210 23.32 -10.27 -1.35
CA GLY A 210 23.36 -11.22 -0.24
C GLY A 210 22.84 -10.62 1.06
N PHE A 211 23.16 -11.27 2.18
CA PHE A 211 22.78 -10.82 3.54
C PHE A 211 23.99 -10.75 4.48
N SER A 212 25.21 -10.84 3.95
CA SER A 212 26.44 -10.86 4.74
C SER A 212 26.96 -9.46 5.06
N SER A 213 26.51 -8.44 4.31
CA SER A 213 26.88 -7.03 4.53
C SER A 213 25.73 -6.07 4.26
N LEU A 214 25.81 -4.86 4.82
CA LEU A 214 24.83 -3.79 4.56
C LEU A 214 24.79 -3.38 3.08
N ALA A 215 25.95 -3.39 2.42
CA ALA A 215 26.09 -3.13 0.99
C ALA A 215 25.29 -4.14 0.15
N GLU A 216 25.37 -5.42 0.52
CA GLU A 216 24.65 -6.50 -0.17
C GLU A 216 23.13 -6.39 -0.03
N ILE A 217 22.62 -6.08 1.17
CA ILE A 217 21.17 -5.91 1.41
C ILE A 217 20.65 -4.74 0.56
N HIS A 218 21.39 -3.64 0.52
CA HIS A 218 21.03 -2.48 -0.29
C HIS A 218 21.07 -2.81 -1.79
N LEU A 219 22.13 -3.48 -2.27
CA LEU A 219 22.25 -3.89 -3.66
C LEU A 219 21.16 -4.87 -4.08
N LEU A 220 20.76 -5.80 -3.21
CA LEU A 220 19.65 -6.72 -3.42
C LEU A 220 18.35 -5.95 -3.72
N HIS A 221 18.01 -4.98 -2.88
CA HIS A 221 16.83 -4.13 -3.10
C HIS A 221 16.87 -3.42 -4.46
N ARG A 222 18.04 -2.88 -4.85
CA ARG A 222 18.22 -2.21 -6.15
C ARG A 222 17.94 -3.17 -7.31
N TYR A 223 18.45 -4.41 -7.26
CA TYR A 223 18.16 -5.40 -8.31
C TYR A 223 16.67 -5.74 -8.41
N PHE A 224 16.01 -5.95 -7.27
CA PHE A 224 14.56 -6.17 -7.24
C PHE A 224 13.81 -4.98 -7.85
N ALA A 225 14.20 -3.75 -7.50
CA ALA A 225 13.59 -2.51 -8.02
C ALA A 225 13.83 -2.30 -9.52
N PHE A 226 15.04 -2.57 -10.04
CA PHE A 226 15.32 -2.49 -11.48
C PHE A 226 14.49 -3.50 -12.28
N LEU A 227 14.39 -4.74 -11.80
CA LEU A 227 13.53 -5.73 -12.44
C LEU A 227 12.06 -5.27 -12.40
N LEU A 228 11.58 -4.71 -11.28
CA LEU A 228 10.22 -4.16 -11.19
C LEU A 228 9.97 -3.08 -12.25
N PHE A 229 10.91 -2.15 -12.41
CA PHE A 229 10.83 -1.08 -13.40
C PHE A 229 10.64 -1.63 -14.82
N PHE A 230 11.46 -2.60 -15.23
CA PHE A 230 11.35 -3.20 -16.56
C PHE A 230 10.07 -4.04 -16.73
N LEU A 231 9.62 -4.74 -15.69
CA LEU A 231 8.35 -5.47 -15.71
C LEU A 231 7.16 -4.52 -15.88
N VAL A 232 7.17 -3.36 -15.22
CA VAL A 232 6.13 -2.32 -15.39
C VAL A 232 6.16 -1.74 -16.80
N LEU A 233 7.35 -1.43 -17.34
CA LEU A 233 7.50 -0.97 -18.72
C LEU A 233 6.99 -2.00 -19.73
N GLY A 234 7.36 -3.27 -19.57
CA GLY A 234 6.86 -4.37 -20.40
C GLY A 234 5.33 -4.51 -20.33
N THR A 235 4.75 -4.33 -19.13
CA THR A 235 3.29 -4.33 -18.93
C THR A 235 2.62 -3.18 -19.67
N LEU A 236 3.16 -1.96 -19.59
CA LEU A 236 2.67 -0.80 -20.34
C LEU A 236 2.70 -1.06 -21.85
N ILE A 237 3.83 -1.53 -22.37
CA ILE A 237 3.97 -1.85 -23.81
C ILE A 237 2.94 -2.91 -24.23
N PHE A 238 2.74 -3.96 -23.43
CA PHE A 238 1.77 -5.00 -23.71
C PHE A 238 0.33 -4.46 -23.74
N ILE A 239 -0.06 -3.65 -22.75
CA ILE A 239 -1.38 -3.01 -22.70
C ILE A 239 -1.58 -2.11 -23.93
N LEU A 240 -0.58 -1.30 -24.28
CA LEU A 240 -0.64 -0.42 -25.47
C LEU A 240 -0.66 -1.19 -26.80
N LYS A 241 -0.21 -2.45 -26.85
CA LYS A 241 -0.26 -3.26 -28.08
C LYS A 241 -1.54 -4.09 -28.20
N LYS A 242 -2.08 -4.60 -27.08
CA LYS A 242 -3.15 -5.60 -27.08
C LYS A 242 -4.47 -5.14 -26.47
N HIS A 243 -4.48 -4.05 -25.71
CA HIS A 243 -5.63 -3.59 -24.93
C HIS A 243 -5.81 -2.06 -24.97
N ARG A 244 -5.64 -1.43 -26.15
CA ARG A 244 -5.82 0.03 -26.33
C ARG A 244 -7.25 0.49 -26.09
N ASP A 245 -8.21 -0.40 -26.29
CA ASP A 245 -9.64 -0.21 -26.03
C ASP A 245 -9.94 -0.06 -24.53
N ARG A 246 -9.13 -0.69 -23.67
CA ARG A 246 -9.23 -0.62 -22.21
C ARG A 246 -8.57 0.65 -21.65
N LYS A 247 -9.27 1.79 -21.81
CA LYS A 247 -8.80 3.13 -21.36
C LYS A 247 -8.44 3.18 -19.87
N ASP A 248 -9.11 2.40 -19.03
CA ASP A 248 -8.80 2.25 -17.61
C ASP A 248 -7.41 1.65 -17.38
N LEU A 249 -7.07 0.56 -18.12
CA LEU A 249 -5.77 -0.09 -18.05
C LEU A 249 -4.67 0.74 -18.72
N VAL A 250 -4.97 1.44 -19.81
CA VAL A 250 -4.00 2.34 -20.48
C VAL A 250 -3.61 3.50 -19.57
N ARG A 251 -4.59 4.18 -18.96
CA ARG A 251 -4.32 5.27 -18.01
C ARG A 251 -3.60 4.77 -16.77
N GLY A 252 -4.04 3.64 -16.22
CA GLY A 252 -3.38 2.99 -15.10
C GLY A 252 -1.92 2.61 -15.42
N GLY A 253 -1.66 2.05 -16.61
CA GLY A 253 -0.33 1.67 -17.05
C GLY A 253 0.62 2.87 -17.20
N TRP A 254 0.16 3.97 -17.78
CA TRP A 254 0.97 5.20 -17.89
C TRP A 254 1.26 5.80 -16.51
N LEU A 255 0.25 5.88 -15.64
CA LEU A 255 0.42 6.39 -14.29
C LEU A 255 1.35 5.50 -13.46
N ALA A 256 1.21 4.18 -13.56
CA ALA A 256 2.10 3.22 -12.90
C ALA A 256 3.54 3.36 -13.40
N PHE A 257 3.74 3.52 -14.71
CA PHE A 257 5.08 3.74 -15.28
C PHE A 257 5.70 5.07 -14.83
N LEU A 258 4.92 6.15 -14.79
CA LEU A 258 5.36 7.43 -14.24
C LEU A 258 5.78 7.26 -12.78
N LEU A 259 4.94 6.65 -11.95
CA LEU A 259 5.20 6.49 -10.52
C LEU A 259 6.40 5.58 -10.24
N ILE A 260 6.59 4.47 -10.97
CA ILE A 260 7.79 3.63 -10.77
C ILE A 260 9.08 4.34 -11.23
N THR A 261 8.99 5.21 -12.24
CA THR A 261 10.11 6.06 -12.65
C THR A 261 10.47 7.04 -11.53
N LEU A 262 9.46 7.72 -10.97
CA LEU A 262 9.66 8.60 -9.82
C LEU A 262 10.14 7.83 -8.58
N GLN A 263 9.74 6.56 -8.41
CA GLN A 263 10.20 5.70 -7.32
C GLN A 263 11.70 5.41 -7.44
N ALA A 264 12.17 5.06 -8.63
CA ALA A 264 13.59 4.84 -8.88
C ALA A 264 14.42 6.13 -8.67
N LEU A 265 13.92 7.27 -9.16
CA LEU A 265 14.56 8.57 -8.96
C LEU A 265 14.63 8.99 -7.49
N SER A 266 13.53 8.85 -6.75
CA SER A 266 13.50 9.12 -5.30
C SER A 266 14.43 8.19 -4.52
N GLY A 267 14.57 6.92 -4.94
CA GLY A 267 15.55 6.00 -4.37
C GLY A 267 16.99 6.46 -4.58
N ALA A 268 17.32 6.96 -5.78
CA ALA A 268 18.62 7.58 -6.04
C ALA A 268 18.84 8.85 -5.20
N ILE A 269 17.80 9.67 -5.02
CA ILE A 269 17.85 10.87 -4.17
C ILE A 269 18.11 10.51 -2.70
N ILE A 270 17.53 9.43 -2.16
CA ILE A 270 17.85 8.94 -0.80
C ILE A 270 19.36 8.71 -0.68
N VAL A 271 19.94 7.98 -1.62
CA VAL A 271 21.38 7.67 -1.63
C VAL A 271 22.22 8.94 -1.72
N TRP A 272 21.94 9.83 -2.67
CA TRP A 272 22.72 11.05 -2.89
C TRP A 272 22.60 12.06 -1.76
N THR A 273 21.47 12.07 -1.04
CA THR A 273 21.25 12.98 0.10
C THR A 273 21.76 12.43 1.42
N GLY A 274 22.23 11.18 1.47
CA GLY A 274 22.69 10.54 2.71
C GLY A 274 21.56 10.05 3.59
N GLY A 275 20.42 9.61 3.01
CA GLY A 275 19.29 9.10 3.77
C GLY A 275 18.46 10.17 4.47
N LYS A 276 18.38 11.39 3.93
CA LYS A 276 17.60 12.47 4.55
C LYS A 276 16.10 12.14 4.59
N LEU A 277 15.46 12.51 5.71
CA LEU A 277 14.03 12.32 5.97
C LEU A 277 13.13 12.67 4.78
N MET A 278 13.32 13.85 4.17
CA MET A 278 12.46 14.29 3.07
C MET A 278 12.54 13.38 1.83
N ALA A 279 13.72 12.81 1.55
CA ALA A 279 13.89 11.86 0.45
C ALA A 279 13.20 10.51 0.77
N GLU A 280 13.31 10.04 2.01
CA GLU A 280 12.64 8.82 2.48
C GLU A 280 11.11 8.95 2.46
N LEU A 281 10.59 10.12 2.89
CA LEU A 281 9.16 10.42 2.82
C LEU A 281 8.67 10.48 1.38
N LEU A 282 9.40 11.15 0.49
CA LEU A 282 9.06 11.20 -0.93
C LEU A 282 8.98 9.79 -1.54
N HIS A 283 9.98 8.94 -1.26
CA HIS A 283 10.02 7.56 -1.72
C HIS A 283 8.84 6.74 -1.18
N THR A 284 8.46 6.94 0.08
CA THR A 284 7.31 6.28 0.72
C THR A 284 5.98 6.74 0.11
N THR A 285 5.83 8.03 -0.17
CA THR A 285 4.64 8.60 -0.80
C THR A 285 4.44 8.05 -2.22
N ILE A 286 5.51 7.99 -3.01
CA ILE A 286 5.43 7.53 -4.40
C ILE A 286 5.06 6.05 -4.47
N ILE A 287 5.65 5.18 -3.64
CA ILE A 287 5.30 3.74 -3.63
C ILE A 287 3.86 3.52 -3.16
N SER A 288 3.38 4.34 -2.23
CA SER A 288 1.98 4.30 -1.79
C SER A 288 1.03 4.56 -2.95
N GLY A 289 1.30 5.60 -3.74
CA GLY A 289 0.56 5.89 -4.97
C GLY A 289 0.68 4.78 -6.02
N PHE A 290 1.90 4.29 -6.28
CA PHE A 290 2.14 3.22 -7.26
C PHE A 290 1.37 1.95 -6.91
N PHE A 291 1.45 1.50 -5.66
CA PHE A 291 0.78 0.30 -5.20
C PHE A 291 -0.75 0.43 -5.23
N ALA A 292 -1.30 1.61 -4.91
CA ALA A 292 -2.73 1.88 -5.06
C ALA A 292 -3.18 1.80 -6.53
N VAL A 293 -2.40 2.34 -7.47
CA VAL A 293 -2.68 2.28 -8.92
C VAL A 293 -2.62 0.84 -9.44
N LEU A 294 -1.59 0.09 -9.06
CA LEU A 294 -1.46 -1.32 -9.44
C LEU A 294 -2.60 -2.17 -8.87
N SER A 295 -2.97 -1.94 -7.61
CA SER A 295 -4.10 -2.60 -6.97
C SER A 295 -5.43 -2.23 -7.62
N TYR A 296 -5.58 -0.99 -8.08
CA TYR A 296 -6.74 -0.55 -8.88
C TYR A 296 -6.83 -1.31 -10.20
N MET A 297 -5.72 -1.46 -10.93
CA MET A 297 -5.68 -2.25 -12.17
C MET A 297 -6.05 -3.72 -11.91
N CYS A 298 -5.56 -4.31 -10.81
CA CYS A 298 -5.95 -5.66 -10.38
C CYS A 298 -7.46 -5.76 -10.07
N MET A 299 -8.04 -4.73 -9.44
CA MET A 299 -9.49 -4.67 -9.18
C MET A 299 -10.32 -4.55 -10.47
N GLN A 300 -9.85 -3.77 -11.47
CA GLN A 300 -10.56 -3.60 -12.74
C GLN A 300 -10.48 -4.84 -13.64
N ILE A 301 -9.35 -5.55 -13.62
CA ILE A 301 -9.19 -6.78 -14.42
C ILE A 301 -9.87 -7.99 -13.78
N GLY A 302 -9.98 -8.01 -12.45
CA GLY A 302 -10.59 -9.10 -11.68
C GLY A 302 -9.61 -10.20 -11.27
N LEU A 303 -10.12 -11.15 -10.47
CA LEU A 303 -9.33 -12.27 -9.94
C LEU A 303 -9.03 -13.31 -11.03
N PRO A 304 -7.78 -13.79 -11.17
CA PRO A 304 -7.39 -14.74 -12.21
C PRO A 304 -7.72 -16.20 -11.87
N TRP A 305 -8.33 -16.44 -10.70
CA TRP A 305 -8.81 -17.75 -10.23
C TRP A 305 -10.32 -17.75 -9.91
N SER A 306 -11.07 -16.74 -10.36
CA SER A 306 -12.53 -16.72 -10.16
C SER A 306 -13.20 -17.64 -11.18
N LYS A 307 -14.06 -18.56 -10.73
CA LYS A 307 -14.94 -19.30 -11.64
C LYS A 307 -15.83 -18.29 -12.40
N LYS A 308 -16.02 -18.49 -13.71
CA LYS A 308 -17.01 -17.73 -14.48
C LYS A 308 -18.37 -17.97 -13.86
N THR A 309 -18.94 -16.97 -13.20
CA THR A 309 -20.38 -16.93 -13.00
C THR A 309 -20.96 -16.57 -14.35
N HIS A 310 -21.56 -17.54 -15.05
CA HIS A 310 -22.47 -17.24 -16.15
C HIS A 310 -23.51 -16.26 -15.59
N LEU A 311 -23.48 -15.02 -16.06
CA LEU A 311 -24.62 -14.13 -15.84
C LEU A 311 -25.78 -14.74 -16.64
N PRO A 312 -26.96 -14.95 -16.04
CA PRO A 312 -28.12 -15.34 -16.81
C PRO A 312 -28.38 -14.25 -17.87
N ASP A 313 -28.65 -14.70 -19.10
CA ASP A 313 -28.97 -13.83 -20.23
C ASP A 313 -30.16 -12.94 -19.85
N VAL A 314 -29.98 -11.63 -19.87
CA VAL A 314 -31.03 -10.63 -19.58
C VAL A 314 -31.89 -10.45 -20.84
N SER A 315 -32.40 -11.55 -21.39
CA SER A 315 -33.23 -11.55 -22.61
C SER A 315 -34.56 -12.28 -22.46
N THR A 316 -34.92 -12.77 -21.25
CA THR A 316 -36.15 -13.57 -21.06
C THR A 316 -37.17 -13.06 -20.03
N GLU A 317 -37.04 -11.85 -19.46
CA GLU A 317 -38.00 -11.35 -18.44
C GLU A 317 -38.79 -10.09 -18.83
N VAL A 318 -38.85 -9.72 -20.11
CA VAL A 318 -39.80 -8.68 -20.60
C VAL A 318 -40.80 -9.34 -21.55
N GLY A 319 -41.67 -10.17 -20.99
CA GLY A 319 -42.66 -10.87 -21.80
C GLY A 319 -43.64 -11.70 -21.01
N GLN A 320 -44.03 -11.30 -19.80
CA GLN A 320 -45.10 -11.97 -19.05
C GLN A 320 -45.60 -11.13 -17.86
N THR A 321 -46.13 -9.94 -18.14
CA THR A 321 -47.18 -9.32 -17.30
C THR A 321 -48.08 -8.50 -18.21
N SER A 322 -48.98 -9.20 -18.91
CA SER A 322 -50.27 -8.67 -19.36
C SER A 322 -51.29 -8.80 -18.24
#